data_AF-A0ABD0QTU0-F1
#
_entry.id   AF-A0ABD0QTU0-F1
#
_cell.length_a   1.000
_cell.length_b   1.000
_cell.length_c   1.000
_cell.angle_alpha   90.00
_cell.angle_beta   90.00
_cell.angle_gamma   90.00
#
_symmetry.space_group_name_H-M   'P 1'
#
loop_
_entity.id
_entity.type
_entity.pdbx_description
1 polymer ?
#
loop_
_entity_poly.entity_id
_entity_poly.type
_entity_poly.pdbx_seq_one_letter_code
_entity_poly.pdbx_strand_id
1 'polypeptide(L)' 'QRVAVFLNMHDEVRTDDILQDIFKRGKVCFIPRYFTKSSHMDMLQLRDMEDMKTLPLTSWNIQQPADDDNDREEALAT' A
#
# COMPACT_ATOMS: atom_id res chain seq x y z
N GLN A 1 12.55 -9.26 -5.33
CA GLN A 1 11.19 -9.86 -5.40
C GLN A 1 10.17 -8.76 -5.17
N ARG A 2 9.04 -8.79 -5.90
CA ARG A 2 7.96 -7.79 -5.83
C ARG A 2 6.75 -8.45 -5.15
N VAL A 3 6.16 -7.79 -4.16
CA VAL A 3 5.03 -8.32 -3.39
C VAL A 3 3.98 -7.23 -3.24
N ALA A 4 2.74 -7.58 -3.55
CA ALA A 4 1.57 -6.76 -3.36
C ALA A 4 0.83 -7.22 -2.09
N VAL A 5 0.55 -6.31 -1.15
CA VAL A 5 -0.09 -6.61 0.14
C VAL A 5 -1.13 -5.53 0.44
N PHE A 6 -2.29 -5.93 0.95
CA PHE A 6 -3.31 -4.98 1.42
C PHE A 6 -3.03 -4.52 2.86
N LEU A 7 -3.49 -3.33 3.19
CA LEU A 7 -3.52 -2.86 4.58
C LEU A 7 -4.86 -3.28 5.18
N ASN A 8 -4.80 -4.08 6.25
CA ASN A 8 -5.98 -4.78 6.74
C ASN A 8 -7.05 -3.84 7.33
N MET A 9 -8.31 -4.17 7.06
CA MET A 9 -9.46 -3.68 7.82
C MET A 9 -9.58 -4.39 9.17
N HIS A 10 -10.56 -3.96 9.97
CA HIS A 10 -10.84 -4.52 11.29
C HIS A 10 -11.38 -5.96 11.26
N ASP A 11 -11.97 -6.36 10.14
CA ASP A 11 -12.57 -7.66 9.87
C ASP A 11 -11.70 -8.57 8.98
N GLU A 12 -10.49 -8.12 8.64
CA GLU A 12 -9.53 -8.85 7.82
C GLU A 12 -8.36 -9.41 8.64
N VAL A 13 -7.61 -10.34 8.05
CA VAL A 13 -6.35 -10.82 8.63
C VAL A 13 -5.36 -9.67 8.73
N ARG A 14 -4.74 -9.48 9.90
CA ARG A 14 -3.75 -8.43 10.13
C ARG A 14 -2.50 -8.62 9.26
N THR A 15 -2.06 -7.56 8.60
CA THR A 15 -0.91 -7.59 7.66
C THR A 15 0.32 -6.84 8.16
N ASP A 16 0.28 -6.22 9.35
CA ASP A 16 1.41 -5.47 9.94
C ASP A 16 2.71 -6.28 9.96
N ASP A 17 2.68 -7.52 10.47
CA ASP A 17 3.86 -8.38 10.60
C ASP A 17 4.38 -8.85 9.24
N ILE A 18 3.48 -9.00 8.26
CA ILE A 18 3.82 -9.36 6.89
C ILE A 18 4.59 -8.20 6.23
N LEU A 19 4.12 -6.96 6.40
CA LEU A 19 4.81 -5.77 5.90
C LEU A 19 6.20 -5.62 6.53
N GLN A 20 6.30 -5.80 7.85
CA GLN A 20 7.60 -5.76 8.53
C GLN A 20 8.58 -6.81 8.00
N ASP A 21 8.11 -8.04 7.77
CA ASP A 21 8.95 -9.11 7.22
C ASP A 21 9.35 -8.85 5.76
N ILE A 22 8.46 -8.30 4.94
CA ILE A 22 8.75 -7.89 3.55
C ILE A 22 9.91 -6.88 3.52
N PHE A 23 9.82 -5.82 4.33
CA PHE A 23 10.88 -4.81 4.42
C PHE A 23 12.18 -5.37 5.00
N LYS A 24 12.10 -6.18 6.07
CA LYS A 24 13.26 -6.85 6.68
C LYS A 24 14.01 -7.74 5.69
N ARG A 25 13.30 -8.33 4.72
CA ARG A 25 13.88 -9.18 3.66
C ARG A 25 14.30 -8.41 2.41
N GLY A 26 14.19 -7.08 2.39
CA GLY A 26 14.55 -6.25 1.24
C GLY A 26 13.70 -6.53 -0.01
N LYS A 27 12.44 -6.93 0.17
CA LYS A 27 11.49 -7.08 -0.94
C LYS A 27 10.86 -5.72 -1.27
N VAL A 28 10.44 -5.56 -2.52
CA VAL A 28 9.67 -4.37 -2.94
C VAL A 28 8.21 -4.61 -2.59
N CYS A 29 7.63 -3.70 -1.82
CA CYS A 29 6.25 -3.76 -1.35
C CYS A 29 5.36 -2.82 -2.16
N PHE A 30 4.17 -3.28 -2.52
CA PHE A 30 3.13 -2.48 -3.17
C PHE A 30 1.83 -2.59 -2.38
N ILE A 31 1.13 -1.47 -2.19
CA ILE A 31 -0.15 -1.39 -1.47
C ILE A 31 -1.24 -0.83 -2.41
N PRO A 32 -2.51 -1.18 -2.17
CA PRO A 32 -3.61 -0.72 -3.00
C PRO A 32 -3.85 0.79 -2.84
N ARG A 33 -4.09 1.47 -3.96
CA ARG A 33 -4.77 2.78 -4.02
C ARG A 33 -6.06 2.58 -4.80
N TYR A 34 -7.20 2.71 -4.12
CA TYR A 34 -8.50 2.63 -4.77
C TYR A 34 -9.01 4.02 -5.19
N PHE A 35 -9.88 4.05 -6.20
CA PHE A 35 -10.51 5.27 -6.69
C PHE A 35 -12.02 5.23 -6.43
N THR A 36 -12.56 6.20 -5.70
CA THR A 36 -13.98 6.21 -5.26
C THR A 36 -15.02 6.12 -6.39
N LYS A 37 -14.65 6.51 -7.61
CA LYS A 37 -15.53 6.56 -8.79
C LYS A 37 -15.29 5.42 -9.78
N SER A 38 -14.47 4.43 -9.42
CA SER A 38 -14.07 3.35 -10.32
C SER A 38 -13.86 2.04 -9.56
N SER A 39 -13.94 0.91 -10.27
CA SER A 39 -13.45 -0.38 -9.76
C SER A 39 -11.95 -0.58 -10.02
N HIS A 40 -11.30 0.40 -10.65
CA HIS A 40 -9.86 0.40 -10.88
C HIS A 40 -9.09 0.59 -9.56
N MET A 41 -7.92 -0.03 -9.47
CA MET A 41 -7.04 0.04 -8.33
C MET A 41 -5.61 -0.09 -8.83
N ASP A 42 -4.75 0.82 -8.38
CA ASP A 42 -3.31 0.75 -8.64
C ASP A 42 -2.62 0.10 -7.46
N MET A 43 -1.54 -0.63 -7.72
CA MET A 43 -0.67 -1.17 -6.68
C MET A 43 0.59 -0.31 -6.63
N LEU A 44 0.64 0.64 -5.69
CA LEU A 44 1.71 1.63 -5.61
C LEU A 44 2.77 1.24 -4.59
N GLN A 45 4.03 1.53 -4.90
CA GLN A 45 5.15 1.17 -4.04
C GLN A 45 5.05 1.84 -2.66
N LEU A 46 5.24 1.04 -1.62
CA LEU A 46 5.43 1.50 -0.24
C LEU A 46 6.92 1.42 0.10
N ARG A 47 7.50 2.53 0.57
CA ARG A 47 8.95 2.67 0.74
C ARG A 47 9.44 1.99 2.02
N ASP A 48 8.72 2.18 3.12
CA ASP A 48 8.98 1.57 4.43
C ASP A 48 7.77 1.69 5.37
N MET A 49 7.93 1.28 6.62
CA MET A 49 6.89 1.35 7.66
C MET A 49 6.58 2.77 8.15
N GLU A 50 7.52 3.72 8.02
CA GLU A 50 7.28 5.12 8.42
C GLU A 50 6.51 5.86 7.33
N ASP A 51 6.87 5.62 6.06
CA ASP A 51 6.13 6.05 4.88
C ASP A 51 4.65 5.67 4.99
N MET A 52 4.35 4.42 5.34
CA MET A 52 2.98 3.92 5.58
C MET A 52 2.21 4.80 6.58
N LYS A 53 2.84 5.15 7.71
CA LYS A 53 2.20 5.94 8.79
C LYS A 53 1.90 7.38 8.37
N THR A 54 2.63 7.91 7.38
CA THR A 54 2.43 9.27 6.87
C THR A 54 1.34 9.37 5.81
N LEU A 55 0.89 8.24 5.26
CA LEU A 55 -0.17 8.21 4.24
C LEU A 55 -1.50 8.74 4.81
N PRO A 56 -2.28 9.47 4.00
CA PRO A 56 -3.61 9.88 4.40
C PRO A 56 -4.54 8.68 4.63
N LEU A 57 -5.49 8.85 5.54
CA LEU A 57 -6.55 7.89 5.79
C LEU A 57 -7.71 8.10 4.82
N THR A 58 -8.21 6.98 4.33
CA THR A 58 -9.46 6.91 3.55
C THR A 58 -10.68 7.02 4.46
N SER A 59 -11.87 7.11 3.87
CA SER A 59 -13.14 7.05 4.62
C SER A 59 -13.34 5.74 5.40
N TRP A 60 -12.58 4.69 5.05
CA TRP A 60 -12.57 3.39 5.73
C TRP A 60 -11.49 3.29 6.82
N ASN A 61 -10.80 4.39 7.13
CA ASN A 61 -9.70 4.43 8.08
C ASN A 61 -8.52 3.53 7.70
N ILE A 62 -8.30 3.35 6.39
CA ILE A 62 -7.15 2.64 5.81
C ILE A 62 -6.22 3.66 5.16
N GLN A 63 -4.91 3.50 5.34
CA GLN A 63 -3.90 4.32 4.69
C GLN A 63 -3.81 4.04 3.19
N GLN A 64 -3.69 5.07 2.37
CA GLN A 64 -3.33 4.90 0.95
C GLN A 64 -2.60 6.14 0.43
N PRO A 65 -1.82 6.04 -0.66
CA PRO A 65 -1.23 7.21 -1.30
C PRO A 65 -2.26 8.27 -1.69
N ALA A 66 -1.88 9.54 -1.53
CA ALA A 66 -2.71 10.69 -1.85
C ALA A 66 -2.97 10.80 -3.36
N ASP A 67 -3.96 11.62 -3.73
CA ASP A 67 -4.34 11.69 -5.14
C ASP A 67 -3.27 12.31 -6.05
N ASP A 68 -2.50 13.23 -5.47
CA ASP A 68 -1.39 13.97 -6.06
C ASP A 68 -0.02 13.29 -5.87
N ASP A 69 0.03 12.10 -5.26
CA ASP A 69 1.24 11.30 -5.12
C ASP A 69 1.56 10.58 -6.45
N ASN A 70 2.37 11.24 -7.27
CA ASN A 70 2.75 10.80 -8.62
C ASN A 70 4.16 10.19 -8.68
N ASP A 71 4.88 10.11 -7.56
CA ASP A 71 6.29 9.71 -7.50
C ASP A 71 6.47 8.21 -7.18
N ARG A 72 5.37 7.46 -7.02
CA ARG A 72 5.40 6.04 -6.68
C ARG A 72 5.32 5.17 -7.92
N GLU A 73 6.15 4.12 -7.93
CA GLU A 73 6.12 3.08 -8.94
C GLU A 73 4.82 2.26 -8.84
N GLU A 74 4.18 2.01 -9.98
CA GLU A 74 3.06 1.07 -10.10
C GLU A 74 3.60 -0.36 -10.29
N ALA A 75 2.99 -1.36 -9.65
CA ALA A 75 3.53 -2.71 -9.56
C ALA A 75 3.74 -3.43 -10.90
N LEU A 76 2.96 -3.09 -11.92
CA LEU A 76 3.01 -3.65 -13.27
C LEU A 76 3.83 -2.80 -14.26
N ALA A 77 4.22 -1.57 -13.88
CA ALA A 77 5.16 -0.78 -14.66
C ALA A 77 6.51 -1.54 -14.74
N THR A 78 6.98 -1.79 -15.97
CA THR A 78 8.24 -2.52 -16.27
C THR A 78 9.11 -1.69 -17.19
#